data_AF-A0A5P8NDP2-F1
#
_entry.id   AF-A0A5P8NDP2-F1
#
_cell.length_a   1.000
_cell.length_b   1.000
_cell.length_c   1.000
_cell.angle_alpha   90.00
_cell.angle_beta   90.00
_cell.angle_gamma   90.00
#
_symmetry.space_group_name_H-M   'P 1'
#
loop_
_entity.id
_entity.type
_entity.pdbx_description
1 polymer ?
#
loop_
_entity_poly.entity_id
_entity_poly.type
_entity_poly.pdbx_seq_one_letter_code
_entity_poly.pdbx_strand_id
1 'polypeptide(L)'
;MFHYNKGPLVMSVSNILIGVSFICTLGASIFPVLYLFGFNDIFLTRGDYHIYIIQFFTSTFLHAGFFHFIANALFLYIFGNVVELLIGKKKYIGFFIFAIFFIGSGLTFINAGNTVGISGFCMALLSYYTLELKSQNNVDYKGGITAIILNIAIGLHPGISLFGHLFGVIGGILFYIFNKTFFKNILLGIKNS
;
A
#
# COMPACT_ATOMS: atom_id res chain seq x y z
N MET A 1 -6.53 21.66 -24.81
CA MET A 1 -7.05 22.16 -23.53
C MET A 1 -8.10 21.17 -23.04
N PHE A 2 -7.73 20.27 -22.13
CA PHE A 2 -8.66 19.26 -21.62
C PHE A 2 -9.70 19.94 -20.72
N HIS A 3 -10.97 19.85 -21.08
CA HIS A 3 -12.07 20.28 -20.22
C HIS A 3 -12.15 19.33 -19.02
N TYR A 4 -11.63 19.79 -17.87
CA TYR A 4 -11.76 19.09 -16.60
C TYR A 4 -13.16 19.37 -16.04
N ASN A 5 -14.09 18.45 -16.27
CA ASN A 5 -15.43 18.54 -15.71
C ASN A 5 -15.34 18.24 -14.21
N LYS A 6 -15.37 19.28 -13.36
CA LYS A 6 -15.42 19.13 -11.90
C LYS A 6 -16.80 18.61 -11.51
N GLY A 7 -17.02 17.31 -11.65
CA GLY A 7 -18.04 16.62 -10.85
C GLY A 7 -17.79 16.87 -9.36
N PRO A 8 -18.76 16.58 -8.47
CA PRO A 8 -18.56 16.73 -7.04
C PRO A 8 -17.26 16.05 -6.61
N LEU A 9 -16.49 16.66 -5.71
CA LEU A 9 -15.28 16.09 -5.12
C LEU A 9 -15.64 14.77 -4.42
N VAL A 10 -15.67 13.67 -5.17
CA VAL A 10 -15.86 12.34 -4.59
C VAL A 10 -14.56 12.00 -3.89
N MET A 11 -14.64 11.81 -2.58
CA MET A 11 -13.49 11.40 -1.78
C MET A 11 -12.94 10.07 -2.30
N SER A 12 -11.67 10.09 -2.69
CA SER A 12 -10.95 8.90 -3.13
C SER A 12 -10.75 7.95 -1.95
N VAL A 13 -10.52 6.67 -2.24
CA VAL A 13 -10.14 5.69 -1.23
C VAL A 13 -8.82 6.09 -0.59
N SER A 14 -7.84 6.60 -1.35
CA SER A 14 -6.58 7.09 -0.78
C SER A 14 -6.79 8.18 0.26
N ASN A 15 -7.70 9.13 0.03
CA ASN A 15 -8.01 10.19 1.01
C ASN A 15 -8.62 9.62 2.29
N ILE A 16 -9.46 8.58 2.19
CA ILE A 16 -10.01 7.86 3.34
C ILE A 16 -8.89 7.16 4.10
N LEU A 17 -7.99 6.46 3.41
CA LEU A 17 -6.85 5.77 4.04
C LEU A 17 -5.92 6.75 4.78
N ILE A 18 -5.69 7.94 4.22
CA ILE A 18 -4.95 9.03 4.89
C ILE A 18 -5.67 9.46 6.17
N GLY A 19 -6.98 9.71 6.10
CA GLY A 19 -7.78 10.11 7.26
C GLY A 19 -7.77 9.07 8.39
N VAL A 20 -7.95 7.79 8.04
CA VAL A 20 -7.85 6.68 9.01
C VAL A 20 -6.45 6.61 9.61
N SER A 21 -5.41 6.73 8.79
CA SER A 21 -4.02 6.74 9.25
C SER A 21 -3.75 7.88 10.24
N PHE A 22 -4.30 9.08 9.98
CA PHE A 22 -4.19 10.22 10.88
C PHE A 22 -4.84 9.93 12.23
N ILE A 23 -6.08 9.43 12.24
CA ILE A 23 -6.83 9.11 13.47
C ILE A 23 -6.10 8.05 14.27
N CYS A 24 -5.64 6.96 13.64
CA CYS A 24 -4.90 5.90 14.31
C CYS A 24 -3.57 6.40 14.88
N THR A 25 -2.83 7.23 14.13
CA THR A 25 -1.55 7.80 14.59
C THR A 25 -1.74 8.77 15.75
N LEU A 26 -2.76 9.63 15.68
CA LEU A 26 -3.11 10.53 16.77
C LEU A 26 -3.52 9.73 18.02
N GLY A 27 -4.39 8.73 17.86
CA GLY A 27 -4.78 7.84 18.95
C GLY A 27 -3.57 7.16 19.60
N ALA A 28 -2.64 6.63 18.80
CA ALA A 28 -1.43 5.96 19.31
C ALA A 28 -0.45 6.93 20.01
N SER A 29 -0.46 8.21 19.64
CA SER A 29 0.33 9.23 20.34
C SER A 29 -0.21 9.56 21.74
N ILE A 30 -1.52 9.41 21.95
CA ILE A 30 -2.18 9.62 23.24
C ILE A 30 -2.18 8.32 24.07
N PHE A 31 -2.36 7.18 23.41
CA PHE A 31 -2.44 5.85 24.00
C PHE A 31 -1.37 4.93 23.39
N PRO A 32 -0.11 4.96 23.89
CA PRO A 32 0.99 4.18 23.33
C PRO A 32 0.76 2.66 23.30
N VAL A 33 -0.15 2.15 24.14
CA VAL A 33 -0.59 0.75 24.11
C VAL A 33 -1.11 0.32 22.74
N LEU A 34 -1.61 1.24 21.92
CA LEU A 34 -2.09 0.94 20.57
C LEU A 34 -0.98 0.44 19.64
N TYR A 35 0.30 0.73 19.92
CA TYR A 35 1.42 0.18 19.16
C TYR A 35 1.56 -1.34 19.30
N LEU A 36 0.94 -1.98 20.31
CA LEU A 36 0.87 -3.44 20.38
C LEU A 36 0.16 -4.04 19.15
N PHE A 37 -0.75 -3.28 18.53
CA PHE A 37 -1.46 -3.68 17.31
C PHE A 37 -0.70 -3.34 16.02
N GLY A 38 0.58 -2.96 16.11
CA GLY A 38 1.49 -3.04 14.98
C GLY A 38 1.74 -4.50 14.57
N PHE A 39 2.44 -4.74 13.46
CA PHE A 39 2.70 -6.10 12.99
C PHE A 39 3.86 -6.71 13.78
N ASN A 40 3.56 -7.71 14.61
CA ASN A 40 4.50 -8.46 15.44
C ASN A 40 3.93 -9.86 15.71
N ASP A 41 4.74 -10.74 16.29
CA ASP A 41 4.42 -12.16 16.53
C ASP A 41 3.78 -12.42 17.91
N ILE A 42 3.56 -11.40 18.74
CA ILE A 42 3.10 -11.57 20.13
C ILE A 42 1.74 -12.27 20.19
N PHE A 43 0.77 -11.87 19.35
CA PHE A 43 -0.55 -12.49 19.34
C PHE A 43 -0.54 -13.85 18.63
N LEU A 44 0.33 -14.03 17.64
CA LEU A 44 0.51 -15.34 16.99
C LEU A 44 1.03 -16.39 18.00
N THR A 45 2.07 -16.03 18.75
CA THR A 45 2.71 -16.92 19.73
C THR A 45 1.84 -17.21 20.95
N ARG A 46 0.93 -16.29 21.30
CA ARG A 46 -0.07 -16.49 22.37
C ARG A 46 -1.30 -17.29 21.95
N GLY A 47 -1.46 -17.58 20.66
CA GLY A 47 -2.66 -18.23 20.13
C GLY A 47 -3.86 -17.31 19.93
N ASP A 48 -3.66 -15.99 20.02
CA ASP A 48 -4.67 -14.95 19.81
C ASP A 48 -4.86 -14.66 18.31
N TYR A 49 -5.16 -15.70 17.52
CA TYR A 49 -5.16 -15.63 16.06
C TYR A 49 -6.11 -14.57 15.48
N HIS A 50 -7.22 -14.29 16.16
CA HIS A 50 -8.18 -13.26 15.76
C HIS A 50 -7.58 -11.86 15.82
N ILE A 51 -6.81 -11.55 16.87
CA ILE A 51 -6.07 -10.27 16.99
C ILE A 51 -4.91 -10.26 15.99
N TYR A 52 -4.23 -11.39 15.84
CA TYR A 52 -3.14 -11.52 14.86
C TYR A 52 -3.58 -11.16 13.44
N ILE A 53 -4.73 -11.67 12.99
CA ILE A 53 -5.28 -11.32 11.66
C ILE A 53 -5.64 -9.84 11.57
N ILE A 54 -6.13 -9.23 12.67
CA ILE A 54 -6.43 -7.80 12.72
C ILE A 54 -5.15 -6.95 12.55
N GLN A 55 -3.98 -7.44 13.01
CA GLN A 55 -2.70 -6.73 12.85
C GLN A 55 -2.36 -6.41 11.39
N PHE A 56 -2.82 -7.20 10.43
CA PHE A 56 -2.62 -6.92 9.00
C PHE A 56 -3.23 -5.58 8.59
N PHE A 57 -4.37 -5.22 9.18
CA PHE A 57 -5.03 -3.95 8.97
C PHE A 57 -4.49 -2.86 9.90
N THR A 58 -4.46 -3.10 11.21
CA THR A 58 -4.12 -2.05 12.19
C THR A 58 -2.70 -1.54 12.02
N SER A 59 -1.75 -2.43 11.75
CA SER A 59 -0.35 -2.04 11.50
C SER A 59 -0.19 -1.09 10.31
N THR A 60 -1.05 -1.22 9.30
CA THR A 60 -1.04 -0.37 8.11
C THR A 60 -1.37 1.09 8.44
N PHE A 61 -2.21 1.34 9.45
CA PHE A 61 -2.67 2.70 9.78
C PHE A 61 -1.90 3.36 10.94
N LEU A 62 -1.22 2.57 11.77
CA LEU A 62 -0.31 3.07 12.79
C LEU A 62 0.97 3.63 12.16
N HIS A 63 1.56 4.69 12.72
CA HIS A 63 2.82 5.25 12.23
C HIS A 63 3.73 5.60 13.40
N ALA A 64 5.04 5.38 13.24
CA ALA A 64 6.05 5.78 14.21
C ALA A 64 6.33 7.30 14.14
N GLY A 65 5.35 8.09 14.60
CA GLY A 65 5.42 9.56 14.64
C GLY A 65 4.85 10.28 13.41
N PHE A 66 4.65 11.60 13.57
CA PHE A 66 3.95 12.43 12.58
C PHE A 66 4.73 12.64 11.29
N PHE A 67 6.06 12.72 11.32
CA PHE A 67 6.86 12.85 10.09
C PHE A 67 6.72 11.61 9.19
N HIS A 68 6.75 10.41 9.79
CA HIS A 68 6.52 9.17 9.04
C HIS A 68 5.11 9.13 8.44
N PHE A 69 4.08 9.50 9.21
CA PHE A 69 2.72 9.65 8.70
C PHE A 69 2.63 10.65 7.53
N ILE A 70 3.18 11.86 7.67
CA ILE A 70 3.11 12.91 6.64
C ILE A 70 3.77 12.45 5.34
N ALA A 71 4.93 11.80 5.42
CA ALA A 71 5.63 11.26 4.26
C ALA A 71 4.75 10.25 3.50
N ASN A 72 4.15 9.30 4.23
CA ASN A 72 3.24 8.32 3.64
C ASN A 72 1.95 8.94 3.12
N ALA A 73 1.38 9.92 3.83
CA ALA A 73 0.16 10.60 3.43
C ALA A 73 0.35 11.38 2.12
N LEU A 74 1.47 12.10 1.98
CA LEU A 74 1.83 12.78 0.74
C LEU A 74 1.99 11.76 -0.40
N PHE A 75 2.64 10.63 -0.12
CA PHE A 75 2.80 9.56 -1.10
C PHE A 75 1.46 8.99 -1.60
N LEU A 76 0.56 8.65 -0.67
CA LEU A 76 -0.79 8.19 -1.00
C LEU A 76 -1.59 9.24 -1.76
N TYR A 77 -1.48 10.50 -1.37
CA TYR A 77 -2.20 11.59 -2.02
C TYR A 77 -1.76 11.76 -3.48
N ILE A 78 -0.47 11.58 -3.78
CA ILE A 78 0.05 11.68 -5.14
C ILE A 78 -0.22 10.39 -5.92
N PHE A 79 0.34 9.27 -5.48
CA PHE A 79 0.31 8.02 -6.27
C PHE A 79 -0.96 7.23 -6.08
N GLY A 80 -1.53 7.22 -4.87
CA GLY A 80 -2.76 6.49 -4.58
C GLY A 80 -3.93 7.01 -5.42
N ASN A 81 -4.13 8.33 -5.45
CA ASN A 81 -5.17 8.97 -6.25
C ASN A 81 -4.98 8.70 -7.75
N VAL A 82 -3.76 8.77 -8.26
CA VAL A 82 -3.45 8.47 -9.67
C VAL A 82 -3.75 7.01 -9.99
N VAL A 83 -3.29 6.07 -9.18
CA VAL A 83 -3.55 4.63 -9.40
C VAL A 83 -5.05 4.33 -9.30
N GLU A 84 -5.78 4.92 -8.34
CA GLU A 84 -7.23 4.75 -8.22
C GLU A 84 -7.96 5.23 -9.49
N LEU A 85 -7.54 6.35 -10.07
CA LEU A 85 -8.08 6.84 -11.34
C LEU A 85 -7.78 5.87 -12.50
N LEU A 86 -6.59 5.27 -12.53
CA LEU A 86 -6.17 4.34 -13.59
C LEU A 86 -6.94 3.02 -13.57
N ILE A 87 -7.20 2.45 -12.39
CA ILE A 87 -7.81 1.11 -12.26
C ILE A 87 -9.27 1.12 -11.82
N GLY A 88 -9.77 2.27 -11.37
CA GLY A 88 -11.10 2.45 -10.81
C GLY A 88 -11.21 1.99 -9.35
N LYS A 89 -12.11 2.66 -8.62
CA LYS A 89 -12.32 2.49 -7.17
C LYS A 89 -12.44 1.03 -6.68
N LYS A 90 -13.24 0.20 -7.35
CA LYS A 90 -13.44 -1.20 -6.94
C LYS A 90 -12.14 -2.01 -6.98
N LYS A 91 -11.34 -1.85 -8.06
CA LYS A 91 -10.07 -2.55 -8.20
C LYS A 91 -9.02 -2.00 -7.24
N TYR A 92 -9.06 -0.69 -6.97
CA TYR A 92 -8.18 -0.06 -5.99
C TYR A 92 -8.42 -0.60 -4.56
N ILE A 93 -9.68 -0.79 -4.15
CA ILE A 93 -10.00 -1.43 -2.88
C ILE A 93 -9.48 -2.87 -2.84
N GLY A 94 -9.71 -3.64 -3.92
CA GLY A 94 -9.16 -4.99 -4.03
C GLY A 94 -7.64 -5.02 -3.99
N PHE A 95 -6.98 -4.03 -4.61
CA PHE A 95 -5.52 -3.89 -4.59
C PHE A 95 -5.00 -3.60 -3.19
N PHE A 96 -5.63 -2.66 -2.48
CA PHE A 96 -5.28 -2.35 -1.10
C PHE A 96 -5.38 -3.59 -0.21
N ILE A 97 -6.50 -4.30 -0.24
CA ILE A 97 -6.71 -5.52 0.55
C ILE A 97 -5.67 -6.59 0.17
N PHE A 98 -5.47 -6.85 -1.12
CA PHE A 98 -4.47 -7.82 -1.57
C PHE A 98 -3.07 -7.47 -1.05
N ALA A 99 -2.66 -6.20 -1.19
CA ALA A 99 -1.33 -5.76 -0.81
C ALA A 99 -1.07 -5.91 0.68
N ILE A 100 -1.98 -5.46 1.56
CA ILE A 100 -1.79 -5.59 3.02
C ILE A 100 -1.72 -7.05 3.46
N PHE A 101 -2.52 -7.94 2.85
CA PHE A 101 -2.48 -9.38 3.14
C PHE A 101 -1.21 -10.04 2.64
N PHE A 102 -0.74 -9.66 1.45
CA PHE A 102 0.50 -10.16 0.89
C PHE A 102 1.71 -9.72 1.74
N ILE A 103 1.76 -8.45 2.12
CA ILE A 103 2.83 -7.89 2.96
C ILE A 103 2.83 -8.57 4.34
N GLY A 104 1.68 -8.64 5.02
CA GLY A 104 1.58 -9.29 6.34
C GLY A 104 1.95 -10.78 6.29
N SER A 105 1.55 -11.49 5.23
CA SER A 105 1.95 -12.89 5.03
C SER A 105 3.47 -13.04 4.91
N GLY A 106 4.12 -12.15 4.14
CA GLY A 106 5.58 -12.15 4.03
C GLY A 106 6.26 -11.80 5.35
N LEU A 107 5.77 -10.79 6.05
CA LEU A 107 6.30 -10.36 7.35
C LEU A 107 6.16 -11.44 8.43
N THR A 108 5.11 -12.28 8.37
CA THR A 108 4.92 -13.40 9.32
C THR A 108 6.17 -14.27 9.49
N PHE A 109 6.96 -14.45 8.41
CA PHE A 109 8.10 -15.36 8.42
C PHE A 109 9.46 -14.71 8.72
N ILE A 110 9.57 -13.39 8.59
CA ILE A 110 10.88 -12.70 8.56
C ILE A 110 10.95 -11.43 9.41
N ASN A 111 9.81 -10.98 9.94
CA ASN A 111 9.74 -9.72 10.66
C ASN A 111 10.41 -9.83 12.03
N ALA A 112 11.40 -8.97 12.28
CA ALA A 112 12.06 -8.84 13.57
C ALA A 112 11.60 -7.54 14.23
N GLY A 113 10.59 -7.62 15.09
CA GLY A 113 10.07 -6.50 15.86
C GLY A 113 8.70 -6.00 15.41
N ASN A 114 8.35 -4.78 15.81
CA ASN A 114 7.02 -4.22 15.56
C ASN A 114 7.05 -3.31 14.32
N THR A 115 6.38 -3.73 13.25
CA THR A 115 6.29 -2.98 12.00
C THR A 115 4.98 -2.19 11.94
N VAL A 116 5.06 -0.90 11.60
CA VAL A 116 3.90 -0.02 11.42
C VAL A 116 4.08 0.87 10.20
N GLY A 117 2.96 1.28 9.59
CA GLY A 117 2.91 2.27 8.53
C GLY A 117 2.40 1.69 7.22
N ILE A 118 1.77 2.56 6.43
CA ILE A 118 1.21 2.20 5.12
C ILE A 118 2.27 2.15 4.01
N SER A 119 3.55 2.35 4.33
CA SER A 119 4.65 2.45 3.36
C SER A 119 4.81 1.19 2.49
N GLY A 120 4.51 0.00 3.00
CA GLY A 120 4.45 -1.21 2.18
C GLY A 120 3.41 -1.11 1.04
N PHE A 121 2.23 -0.53 1.32
CA PHE A 121 1.25 -0.25 0.28
C PHE A 121 1.68 0.91 -0.64
N CYS A 122 2.39 1.93 -0.12
CA CYS A 122 3.04 2.94 -0.96
C CYS A 122 3.97 2.29 -2.00
N MET A 123 4.78 1.31 -1.59
CA MET A 123 5.66 0.57 -2.48
C MET A 123 4.90 -0.27 -3.52
N ALA A 124 3.76 -0.84 -3.14
CA ALA A 124 2.88 -1.52 -4.07
C ALA A 124 2.29 -0.56 -5.12
N LEU A 125 1.81 0.62 -4.69
CA LEU A 125 1.33 1.67 -5.60
C LEU A 125 2.42 2.12 -6.57
N LEU A 126 3.63 2.33 -6.05
CA LEU A 126 4.76 2.80 -6.86
C LEU A 126 5.17 1.78 -7.92
N SER A 127 5.25 0.49 -7.55
CA SER A 127 5.60 -0.56 -8.50
C SER A 127 4.52 -0.76 -9.55
N TYR A 128 3.23 -0.72 -9.15
CA TYR A 128 2.11 -0.75 -10.08
C TYR A 128 2.18 0.42 -11.07
N TYR A 129 2.31 1.65 -10.57
CA TYR A 129 2.34 2.85 -11.40
C TYR A 129 3.55 2.87 -12.35
N THR A 130 4.72 2.44 -11.86
CA THR A 130 5.93 2.32 -12.68
C THR A 130 5.75 1.34 -13.83
N LEU A 131 5.10 0.19 -13.59
CA LEU A 131 4.79 -0.78 -14.64
C LEU A 131 3.76 -0.25 -15.63
N GLU A 132 2.76 0.51 -15.17
CA GLU A 132 1.79 1.17 -16.04
C GLU A 132 2.49 2.16 -16.98
N LEU A 133 3.36 3.04 -16.46
CA LEU A 133 4.17 3.97 -17.26
C LEU A 133 5.04 3.23 -18.29
N LYS A 134 5.72 2.16 -17.87
CA LYS A 134 6.53 1.33 -18.75
C LYS A 134 5.70 0.71 -19.88
N SER A 135 4.50 0.24 -19.58
CA SER A 135 3.60 -0.37 -20.58
C SER A 135 3.11 0.63 -21.64
N GLN A 136 3.14 1.92 -21.30
CA GLN A 136 2.77 3.02 -22.19
C GLN A 136 3.99 3.63 -22.92
N ASN A 137 5.18 3.03 -22.77
CA ASN A 137 6.46 3.56 -23.24
C ASN A 137 6.77 4.99 -22.70
N ASN A 138 6.19 5.37 -21.56
CA ASN A 138 6.49 6.65 -20.93
C ASN A 138 7.81 6.56 -20.15
N VAL A 139 8.84 7.30 -20.59
CA VAL A 139 10.20 7.32 -20.04
C VAL A 139 10.28 7.59 -18.53
N ASP A 140 9.26 8.21 -17.94
CA ASP A 140 9.15 8.49 -16.50
C ASP A 140 9.19 7.20 -15.64
N TYR A 141 8.93 6.03 -16.24
CA TYR A 141 9.12 4.73 -15.55
C TYR A 141 10.54 4.57 -14.98
N LYS A 142 11.55 5.20 -15.59
CA LYS A 142 12.93 5.19 -15.07
C LYS A 142 13.03 5.90 -13.73
N GLY A 143 12.37 7.05 -13.60
CA GLY A 143 12.25 7.76 -12.32
C GLY A 143 11.49 6.93 -11.28
N GLY A 144 10.45 6.21 -11.69
CA GLY A 144 9.74 5.24 -10.85
C GLY A 144 10.66 4.14 -10.31
N ILE A 145 11.52 3.55 -11.16
CA ILE A 145 12.53 2.57 -10.75
C ILE A 145 13.51 3.19 -9.74
N THR A 146 14.02 4.39 -10.01
CA THR A 146 14.89 5.11 -9.07
C THR A 146 14.21 5.31 -7.72
N ALA A 147 12.95 5.74 -7.70
CA ALA A 147 12.19 5.93 -6.47
C ALA A 147 11.99 4.61 -5.70
N ILE A 148 11.74 3.49 -6.39
CA ILE A 148 11.65 2.17 -5.77
C ILE A 148 12.97 1.80 -5.10
N ILE A 149 14.09 1.96 -5.79
CA ILE A 149 15.43 1.64 -5.26
C ILE A 149 15.72 2.50 -4.03
N LEU A 150 15.47 3.81 -4.10
CA LEU A 150 15.67 4.71 -2.96
C LEU A 150 14.80 4.33 -1.75
N ASN A 151 13.52 4.00 -1.96
CA ASN A 151 12.66 3.61 -0.85
C ASN A 151 13.04 2.24 -0.25
N ILE A 152 13.54 1.30 -1.05
CA ILE A 152 14.14 0.06 -0.51
C ILE A 152 15.39 0.40 0.33
N ALA A 153 16.25 1.29 -0.16
CA ALA A 153 17.44 1.71 0.58
C ALA A 153 17.08 2.41 1.91
N ILE A 154 16.00 3.19 1.95
CA ILE A 154 15.46 3.77 3.20
C ILE A 154 15.06 2.67 4.19
N GLY A 155 14.58 1.52 3.71
CA GLY A 155 14.27 0.35 4.54
C GLY A 155 15.48 -0.27 5.25
N LEU A 156 16.72 0.08 4.88
CA LEU A 156 17.92 -0.32 5.60
C LEU A 156 18.14 0.50 6.89
N HIS A 157 17.45 1.63 7.03
CA HIS A 157 17.53 2.43 8.24
C HIS A 157 16.83 1.71 9.41
N PRO A 158 17.46 1.66 10.61
CA PRO A 158 16.82 1.08 11.79
C PRO A 158 15.44 1.70 12.07
N GLY A 159 14.44 0.84 12.33
CA GLY A 159 13.06 1.28 12.58
C GLY A 159 12.18 1.44 11.34
N ILE A 160 12.70 1.17 10.12
CA ILE A 160 11.91 1.07 8.90
C ILE A 160 11.97 -0.37 8.39
N SER A 161 10.83 -0.94 7.99
CA SER A 161 10.77 -2.34 7.56
C SER A 161 11.23 -2.52 6.11
N LEU A 162 12.47 -2.96 5.91
CA LEU A 162 13.00 -3.38 4.60
C LEU A 162 12.05 -4.39 3.93
N PHE A 163 11.64 -5.43 4.68
CA PHE A 163 10.79 -6.48 4.15
C PHE A 163 9.37 -5.99 3.86
N GLY A 164 8.85 -5.04 4.64
CA GLY A 164 7.59 -4.36 4.32
C GLY A 164 7.65 -3.68 2.95
N HIS A 165 8.76 -3.01 2.65
CA HIS A 165 8.97 -2.38 1.34
C HIS A 165 9.15 -3.41 0.21
N LEU A 166 9.95 -4.45 0.43
CA LEU A 166 10.18 -5.51 -0.57
C LEU A 166 8.89 -6.26 -0.93
N PHE A 167 8.14 -6.73 0.07
CA PHE A 167 6.86 -7.39 -0.17
C PHE A 167 5.82 -6.43 -0.77
N GLY A 168 5.89 -5.14 -0.43
CA GLY A 168 5.10 -4.10 -1.10
C GLY A 168 5.38 -4.03 -2.61
N VAL A 169 6.66 -3.94 -3.00
CA VAL A 169 7.06 -3.94 -4.42
C VAL A 169 6.56 -5.19 -5.13
N ILE A 170 6.84 -6.37 -4.56
CA ILE A 170 6.44 -7.67 -5.14
C ILE A 170 4.92 -7.75 -5.26
N GLY A 171 4.18 -7.39 -4.21
CA GLY A 171 2.72 -7.39 -4.20
C GLY A 171 2.13 -6.47 -5.28
N GLY A 172 2.68 -5.26 -5.46
CA GLY A 172 2.24 -4.37 -6.53
C GLY A 172 2.49 -4.91 -7.94
N ILE A 173 3.64 -5.57 -8.16
CA ILE A 173 3.96 -6.23 -9.44
C ILE A 173 2.97 -7.38 -9.70
N LEU A 174 2.73 -8.24 -8.70
CA LEU A 174 1.80 -9.37 -8.82
C LEU A 174 0.38 -8.90 -9.13
N PHE A 175 -0.11 -7.88 -8.42
CA PHE A 175 -1.44 -7.34 -8.66
C PHE A 175 -1.55 -6.69 -10.05
N TYR A 176 -0.50 -5.99 -10.52
CA TYR A 176 -0.45 -5.45 -11.88
C TYR A 176 -0.59 -6.55 -12.94
N ILE A 177 0.18 -7.64 -12.82
CA ILE A 177 0.13 -8.78 -13.74
C ILE A 177 -1.27 -9.42 -13.73
N PHE A 178 -1.82 -9.65 -12.53
CA PHE A 178 -3.17 -10.19 -12.35
C PHE A 178 -4.21 -9.30 -13.02
N ASN A 179 -4.19 -7.99 -12.75
CA ASN A 179 -5.15 -7.04 -13.31
C ASN A 179 -5.07 -6.95 -14.84
N LYS A 180 -3.87 -6.96 -15.43
CA LYS A 180 -3.72 -6.91 -16.90
C LYS A 180 -4.12 -8.24 -17.57
N THR A 181 -3.86 -9.38 -16.94
CA THR A 181 -4.14 -10.70 -17.53
C THR A 181 -5.61 -11.09 -17.40
N PHE A 182 -6.17 -10.98 -16.19
CA PHE A 182 -7.54 -11.43 -15.89
C PHE A 182 -8.59 -10.65 -16.70
N PHE A 183 -8.50 -9.32 -16.72
CA PHE A 183 -9.48 -8.50 -17.43
C PHE A 183 -9.33 -8.57 -18.95
N LYS A 184 -8.11 -8.75 -19.47
CA LYS A 184 -7.89 -9.00 -20.90
C LYS A 184 -8.59 -10.30 -21.33
N ASN A 185 -8.47 -11.36 -20.54
CA ASN A 185 -9.09 -12.65 -20.84
C ASN A 185 -10.63 -12.61 -20.77
N ILE A 186 -11.21 -11.87 -19.82
CA ILE A 186 -12.68 -11.66 -19.77
C ILE A 186 -13.16 -10.90 -21.01
N LEU A 187 -12.49 -9.81 -21.40
CA LEU A 187 -12.89 -9.01 -22.55
C LEU A 187 -12.78 -9.78 -23.87
N LEU A 188 -11.75 -10.62 -24.03
CA LEU A 188 -11.60 -11.50 -25.19
C LEU A 188 -12.62 -12.64 -25.17
N GLY A 189 -12.95 -13.19 -24.00
CA GLY A 189 -13.98 -14.21 -23.84
C GLY A 189 -15.37 -13.71 -24.24
N ILE A 190 -15.73 -12.47 -23.87
CA ILE A 190 -17.00 -11.83 -24.26
C ILE A 190 -17.05 -11.51 -25.76
N LYS A 191 -15.93 -11.20 -26.40
CA LYS A 191 -15.89 -10.91 -27.86
C LYS A 191 -16.02 -12.16 -28.74
N ASN A 192 -15.75 -13.34 -28.18
CA ASN A 192 -15.75 -14.61 -28.90
C ASN A 192 -16.99 -15.47 -28.61
N SER A 193 -17.95 -14.94 -27.84
CA SER A 193 -19.24 -15.55 -27.49
C SER A 193 -20.40 -14.78 -28.11
#